data_AF-A0AA39S7S8-F1
#
_entry.id   AF-A0AA39S7S8-F1
#
_cell.length_a   1.000
_cell.length_b   1.000
_cell.length_c   1.000
_cell.angle_alpha   90.00
_cell.angle_beta   90.00
_cell.angle_gamma   90.00
#
_symmetry.space_group_name_H-M   'P 1'
#
loop_
_entity.id
_entity.type
_entity.pdbx_description
1 polymer ?
#
loop_
_entity_poly.entity_id
_entity_poly.type
_entity_poly.pdbx_seq_one_letter_code
_entity_poly.pdbx_strand_id
1 'polypeptide(L)'
;MTIRCYTHDVVPSHMNSPGLPDNGGFVKGMVTYIVTDNLEFKAMTTKEFCTLLNKLSIKDVTELDEVVVEIVPDEGLKLLKASTECKTVLTSVFFEDIGKQKTTQN
;
A
#
# COMPACT_ATOMS: atom_id res chain seq x y z
N MET A 1 -2.81 4.90 3.37
CA MET A 1 -2.95 4.21 2.08
C MET A 1 -3.53 2.82 2.32
N THR A 2 -4.68 2.52 1.73
CA THR A 2 -5.38 1.23 1.89
C THR A 2 -5.20 0.43 0.62
N ILE A 3 -4.48 -0.70 0.67
CA ILE A 3 -4.35 -1.59 -0.48
C ILE A 3 -5.50 -2.59 -0.44
N ARG A 4 -6.38 -2.55 -1.44
CA ARG A 4 -7.31 -3.63 -1.73
C ARG A 4 -6.68 -4.53 -2.79
N CYS A 5 -6.23 -5.71 -2.39
CA CYS A 5 -5.78 -6.72 -3.32
C CYS A 5 -7.01 -7.39 -3.95
N TYR A 6 -7.27 -7.14 -5.22
CA TYR A 6 -8.21 -7.92 -6.00
C TYR A 6 -7.41 -9.00 -6.72
N THR A 7 -7.55 -10.26 -6.30
CA THR A 7 -7.26 -11.37 -7.19
C THR A 7 -8.34 -11.33 -8.26
N HIS A 8 -7.98 -11.10 -9.53
CA HIS A 8 -8.85 -11.56 -10.59
C HIS A 8 -9.03 -13.05 -10.36
N ASP A 9 -10.27 -13.49 -10.14
CA ASP A 9 -10.63 -14.90 -10.13
C ASP A 9 -10.21 -15.52 -11.47
N VAL A 10 -8.97 -15.99 -11.55
CA VAL A 10 -8.63 -17.06 -12.47
C VAL A 10 -9.35 -18.26 -11.89
N VAL A 11 -10.57 -18.48 -12.38
CA VAL A 11 -11.36 -19.69 -12.10
C VAL A 11 -10.44 -20.89 -12.34
N PRO A 12 -10.05 -21.67 -11.30
CA PRO A 12 -9.26 -22.85 -11.52
C PRO A 12 -10.20 -23.88 -12.12
N SER A 13 -10.05 -24.18 -13.41
CA SER A 13 -10.68 -25.34 -14.01
C SER A 13 -10.14 -26.59 -13.30
N HIS A 14 -10.97 -27.13 -12.40
CA HIS A 14 -10.98 -28.52 -11.95
C HIS A 14 -9.67 -29.08 -11.36
N MET A 15 -9.39 -28.83 -10.07
CA MET A 15 -8.55 -29.72 -9.26
C MET A 15 -9.12 -29.81 -7.84
N ASN A 16 -9.97 -30.81 -7.61
CA ASN A 16 -10.44 -31.20 -6.30
C ASN A 16 -9.38 -32.14 -5.69
N SER A 17 -8.38 -31.58 -5.02
CA SER A 17 -7.41 -32.33 -4.21
C SER A 17 -7.37 -31.73 -2.81
N PRO A 18 -7.74 -32.50 -1.76
CA PRO A 18 -7.71 -32.03 -0.39
C PRO A 18 -6.25 -32.01 0.10
N GLY A 19 -5.56 -30.89 -0.06
CA GLY A 19 -4.20 -30.76 0.46
C GLY A 19 -3.31 -29.65 -0.09
N LEU A 20 -3.78 -28.77 -0.98
CA LEU A 20 -2.97 -27.63 -1.42
C LEU A 20 -3.34 -26.38 -0.60
N PRO A 21 -2.38 -25.70 0.06
CA PRO A 21 -2.66 -24.43 0.72
C PRO A 21 -3.13 -23.41 -0.30
N ASP A 22 -4.25 -22.74 0.01
CA ASP A 22 -4.85 -21.69 -0.81
C ASP A 22 -3.79 -20.74 -1.40
N ASN A 23 -3.63 -20.81 -2.72
CA ASN A 23 -3.21 -19.76 -3.62
C ASN A 23 -2.08 -18.83 -3.12
N GLY A 24 -0.86 -19.36 -3.04
CA GLY A 24 0.39 -18.79 -3.61
C GLY A 24 0.78 -17.31 -3.43
N GLY A 25 0.16 -16.55 -2.53
CA GLY A 25 0.44 -15.14 -2.27
C GLY A 25 0.81 -14.88 -0.80
N PHE A 26 1.61 -13.84 -0.54
CA PHE A 26 2.02 -13.45 0.83
C PHE A 26 0.91 -12.78 1.65
N VAL A 27 -0.22 -12.45 1.01
CA VAL A 27 -1.35 -11.75 1.63
C VAL A 27 -2.56 -12.67 1.74
N LYS A 28 -3.21 -12.65 2.91
CA LYS A 28 -4.42 -13.44 3.14
C LYS A 28 -5.59 -12.78 2.42
N GLY A 29 -6.30 -13.53 1.57
CA GLY A 29 -7.54 -13.08 0.93
C GLY A 29 -8.56 -12.61 1.98
N MET A 30 -9.30 -11.55 1.65
CA MET A 30 -10.35 -10.90 2.47
C MET A 30 -9.89 -10.03 3.66
N VAL A 31 -8.58 -9.83 3.85
CA VAL A 31 -8.08 -8.89 4.87
C VAL A 31 -7.71 -7.57 4.21
N THR A 32 -8.23 -6.46 4.75
CA THR A 32 -7.76 -5.12 4.39
C THR A 32 -6.50 -4.81 5.18
N TYR A 33 -5.47 -4.28 4.53
CA TYR A 33 -4.20 -3.95 5.18
C TYR A 33 -3.97 -2.44 5.18
N ILE A 34 -3.42 -1.97 6.28
CA ILE A 34 -2.75 -0.67 6.40
C ILE A 34 -1.30 -0.89 5.99
N VAL A 35 -0.82 -0.07 5.07
CA VAL A 35 0.59 -0.05 4.67
C VAL A 35 1.17 1.31 5.03
N THR A 36 2.24 1.32 5.83
CA THR A 36 2.96 2.54 6.21
C THR A 36 3.98 2.93 5.15
N ASP A 37 4.53 4.14 5.26
CA ASP A 37 5.44 4.69 4.24
C ASP A 37 6.71 3.86 4.01
N ASN A 38 7.14 3.11 5.03
CA ASN A 38 8.25 2.16 4.96
C ASN A 38 7.82 0.73 4.56
N LEU A 39 6.64 0.57 3.98
CA LEU A 39 6.05 -0.69 3.53
C LEU A 39 5.81 -1.74 4.63
N GLU A 40 5.65 -1.34 5.89
CA GLU A 40 5.17 -2.27 6.91
C GLU A 40 3.67 -2.53 6.72
N PHE A 41 3.30 -3.81 6.78
CA PHE A 41 1.92 -4.27 6.63
C PHE A 41 1.29 -4.56 7.98
N LYS A 42 0.08 -4.06 8.19
CA LYS A 42 -0.73 -4.33 9.38
C LYS A 42 -2.17 -4.61 8.97
N ALA A 43 -2.81 -5.59 9.59
CA ALA A 43 -4.24 -5.80 9.36
C ALA A 43 -5.01 -4.54 9.79
N MET A 44 -5.93 -4.09 8.95
CA MET A 44 -6.78 -2.96 9.27
C MET A 44 -7.80 -3.39 10.32
N THR A 45 -7.64 -2.83 11.52
CA THR A 45 -8.65 -2.86 12.57
C THR A 45 -8.76 -1.45 13.16
N THR A 46 -9.89 -1.13 13.78
CA THR A 46 -10.13 0.20 14.37
C THR A 46 -9.04 0.59 15.36
N LYS A 47 -8.63 -0.34 16.23
CA LYS A 47 -7.57 -0.10 17.23
C LYS A 47 -6.24 0.22 16.57
N GLU A 48 -5.91 -0.53 15.53
CA GLU A 48 -4.63 -0.41 14.82
C GLU A 48 -4.54 0.88 14.03
N PHE A 49 -5.65 1.28 13.41
CA PHE A 49 -5.79 2.58 12.74
C PHE A 49 -5.66 3.74 13.73
N CYS A 50 -6.42 3.74 14.84
CA CYS A 50 -6.30 4.79 15.86
C CYS A 50 -4.89 4.86 16.48
N THR A 51 -4.26 3.71 16.71
CA THR A 51 -2.88 3.65 17.21
C THR A 51 -1.89 4.28 16.22
N LEU A 52 -2.09 4.06 14.91
CA LEU A 52 -1.27 4.66 13.88
C LEU A 52 -1.45 6.19 13.84
N LEU A 53 -2.68 6.70 13.90
CA LEU A 53 -2.95 8.15 13.95
C LEU A 53 -2.24 8.82 15.14
N ASN A 54 -2.32 8.19 16.32
CA ASN A 54 -1.61 8.67 17.51
C ASN A 54 -0.09 8.67 17.32
N LYS A 55 0.49 7.63 16.69
CA LYS A 55 1.93 7.57 16.38
C LYS A 55 2.37 8.66 15.41
N LEU A 56 1.49 9.06 14.49
CA LEU A 56 1.72 10.16 13.55
C LEU A 56 1.39 11.54 14.15
N SER A 57 1.03 11.61 15.43
CA SER A 57 0.65 12.85 16.15
C SER A 57 -0.58 13.56 15.56
N ILE A 58 -1.44 12.83 14.87
CA ILE A 58 -2.68 13.35 14.27
C ILE A 58 -3.77 13.33 15.34
N LYS A 59 -4.30 14.52 15.67
CA LYS A 59 -5.28 14.69 16.76
C LYS A 59 -6.71 14.80 16.26
N ASP A 60 -6.88 15.29 15.05
CA ASP A 60 -8.17 15.41 14.38
C ASP A 60 -8.10 14.72 13.01
N VAL A 61 -9.13 13.95 12.70
CA VAL A 61 -9.28 13.28 11.41
C VAL A 61 -9.63 14.26 10.29
N THR A 62 -10.06 15.48 10.63
CA THR A 62 -10.29 16.55 9.64
C THR A 62 -9.00 17.01 8.95
N GLU A 63 -7.83 16.73 9.53
CA GLU A 63 -6.51 17.01 8.95
C GLU A 63 -6.06 15.92 7.94
N LEU A 64 -6.84 14.85 7.76
CA LEU A 64 -6.51 13.73 6.88
C LEU A 64 -7.16 13.90 5.50
N ASP A 65 -6.34 13.82 4.46
CA ASP A 65 -6.82 13.68 3.08
C ASP A 65 -6.87 12.19 2.65
N GLU A 66 -7.93 11.83 1.94
CA GLU A 66 -8.07 10.52 1.31
C GLU A 66 -7.58 10.58 -0.14
N VAL A 67 -6.58 9.76 -0.46
CA VAL A 67 -6.07 9.60 -1.82
C VAL A 67 -6.19 8.14 -2.22
N VAL A 68 -6.85 7.90 -3.35
CA VAL A 68 -6.98 6.57 -3.97
C VAL A 68 -5.93 6.44 -5.04
N VAL A 69 -5.10 5.41 -4.92
CA VAL A 69 -4.01 5.11 -5.86
C VAL A 69 -4.24 3.70 -6.41
N GLU A 70 -4.26 3.59 -7.73
CA GLU A 70 -4.23 2.31 -8.44
C GLU A 70 -2.77 1.94 -8.71
N ILE A 71 -2.36 0.74 -8.30
CA ILE A 71 -1.00 0.25 -8.55
C ILE A 71 -1.06 -0.64 -9.79
N VAL A 72 -0.60 -0.11 -10.92
CA VAL A 72 -0.36 -0.92 -12.13
C VAL A 72 1.10 -1.40 -12.15
N PRO A 73 1.49 -2.32 -13.06
CA PRO A 73 2.82 -2.97 -13.01
C PRO A 73 4.01 -1.99 -12.98
N ASP A 74 3.92 -0.86 -13.67
CA ASP A 74 4.99 0.15 -13.70
C ASP A 74 5.19 0.82 -12.34
N GLU A 75 4.11 1.15 -11.62
CA GLU A 75 4.14 1.67 -10.25
C GLU A 75 4.66 0.61 -9.28
N GLY A 76 4.32 -0.67 -9.52
CA GLY A 76 4.89 -1.79 -8.77
C GLY A 76 6.42 -1.84 -8.87
N LEU A 77 6.98 -1.62 -10.06
CA LEU A 77 8.44 -1.57 -10.25
C LEU A 77 9.07 -0.34 -9.59
N LYS A 78 8.42 0.83 -9.67
CA LYS A 78 8.87 2.05 -8.97
C LYS A 78 8.87 1.84 -7.46
N LEU A 79 7.83 1.23 -6.90
CA LEU A 79 7.75 0.86 -5.49
C LEU A 79 8.85 -0.10 -5.07
N LEU A 80 9.11 -1.13 -5.88
CA LEU A 80 10.18 -2.08 -5.60
C LEU A 80 11.54 -1.39 -5.57
N LYS A 81 11.81 -0.51 -6.55
CA LYS A 81 13.05 0.26 -6.60
C LYS A 81 13.19 1.16 -5.38
N ALA A 82 12.18 1.98 -5.09
CA ALA A 82 12.19 2.90 -3.96
C ALA A 82 12.33 2.17 -2.61
N SER A 83 11.75 0.96 -2.47
CA SER A 83 11.91 0.11 -1.27
C SER A 83 13.36 -0.24 -0.96
N THR A 84 14.26 -0.21 -1.94
CA THR A 84 15.69 -0.47 -1.73
C THR A 84 16.50 0.80 -1.47
N GLU A 85 15.96 1.96 -1.84
CA GLU A 85 16.69 3.23 -1.85
C GLU A 85 16.31 4.13 -0.66
N CYS A 86 15.05 4.08 -0.17
CA CYS A 86 14.57 4.95 0.89
C CYS A 86 13.59 4.27 1.85
N LYS A 87 13.34 4.93 2.99
CA LYS A 87 12.34 4.50 4.00
C LYS A 87 10.98 5.16 3.82
N THR A 88 10.89 6.18 2.96
CA THR A 88 9.69 6.96 2.68
C THR A 88 9.15 6.61 1.31
N VAL A 89 8.87 5.32 1.12
CA VAL A 89 8.68 4.69 -0.19
C VAL A 89 7.39 5.12 -0.86
N LEU A 90 6.28 5.14 -0.12
CA LEU A 90 4.98 5.54 -0.67
C LEU A 90 4.96 7.03 -0.99
N THR A 91 5.54 7.85 -0.11
CA THR A 91 5.71 9.29 -0.32
C THR A 91 6.54 9.56 -1.56
N SER A 92 7.66 8.86 -1.73
CA SER A 92 8.54 9.03 -2.89
C SER A 92 7.88 8.63 -4.21
N VAL A 93 7.14 7.52 -4.23
CA VAL A 93 6.55 7.04 -5.48
C VAL A 93 5.28 7.82 -5.87
N PHE A 94 4.47 8.25 -4.90
CA PHE A 94 3.14 8.80 -5.19
C PHE A 94 2.98 10.30 -4.89
N PHE A 95 3.92 10.92 -4.14
CA PHE A 95 3.78 12.30 -3.67
C PHE A 95 5.00 13.20 -3.91
N GLU A 96 6.13 12.70 -4.41
CA GLU A 96 7.33 13.53 -4.67
C GLU A 96 7.20 14.51 -5.84
N ASP A 97 6.11 14.47 -6.63
CA ASP A 97 5.88 15.50 -7.66
C ASP A 97 5.43 16.87 -7.10
N ILE A 98 5.20 16.97 -5.79
CA ILE A 98 4.82 18.24 -5.11
C ILE A 98 6.06 19.13 -4.85
N GLY A 99 7.25 18.77 -5.36
CA GLY A 99 8.52 19.44 -5.08
C GLY A 99 9.34 19.95 -6.26
N LYS A 100 8.96 19.71 -7.53
CA LYS A 100 9.71 20.26 -8.67
C LYS A 100 9.24 21.68 -9.05
N GLN A 101 9.35 22.61 -8.10
CA GLN A 101 9.75 23.98 -8.46
C GLN A 101 11.28 24.02 -8.46
N LYS A 102 11.89 23.53 -9.53
CA LYS A 102 13.26 23.92 -9.86
C LYS A 102 13.19 25.16 -10.75
N THR A 103 13.35 26.31 -10.10
CA THR A 103 13.91 27.52 -10.70
C THR A 103 15.05 27.14 -11.65
N THR A 104 14.96 27.53 -12.91
CA THR A 104 16.13 27.84 -13.72
C THR A 104 15.82 29.10 -14.51
N GLN A 105 16.66 30.10 -14.23
CA GLN A 105 16.72 31.42 -14.80
C GLN A 105 16.80 31.38 -16.33
N ASN A 106 16.09 32.32 -16.97
CA ASN A 106 16.70 33.29 -17.88
C ASN A 106 15.83 34.54 -17.97
#